data_AF-A0A7C1U1M1-F1
#
_entry.id   AF-A0A7C1U1M1-F1
#
_cell.length_a   1.000
_cell.length_b   1.000
_cell.length_c   1.000
_cell.angle_alpha   90.00
_cell.angle_beta   90.00
_cell.angle_gamma   90.00
#
_symmetry.space_group_name_H-M   'P 1'
#
loop_
_entity.id
_entity.type
_entity.pdbx_description
1 polymer ?
#
loop_
_entity_poly.entity_id
_entity_poly.type
_entity_poly.pdbx_seq_one_letter_code
_entity_poly.pdbx_strand_id
1 'polypeptide(L)' 'GCAGCTVPVQTPEGTAMKRVCVDGPVFPAAQVFFE' A
#
# COMPACT_ATOMS: atom_id res chain seq x y z
N GLY A 1 -12.26 10.75 4.39
CA GLY A 1 -11.02 10.28 5.07
C GLY A 1 -9.82 10.84 4.33
N CYS A 2 -8.69 11.05 5.01
CA CYS A 2 -7.46 11.51 4.37
C CYS A 2 -6.82 10.39 3.53
N ALA A 3 -6.26 10.74 2.37
CA ALA A 3 -5.59 9.82 1.45
C ALA A 3 -4.07 10.08 1.38
N GLY A 4 -3.53 10.93 2.27
CA GLY A 4 -2.11 11.29 2.25
C GLY A 4 -1.16 10.15 2.62
N CYS A 5 -1.67 9.08 3.23
CA CYS A 5 -0.88 7.92 3.65
C CYS A 5 -1.05 6.71 2.72
N THR A 6 -1.61 6.87 1.51
CA THR A 6 -1.81 5.72 0.60
C THR A 6 -0.55 5.37 -0.19
N VAL A 7 -0.25 4.08 -0.28
CA VAL A 7 0.84 3.52 -1.09
C VAL A 7 0.29 2.47 -2.05
N PRO A 8 0.83 2.38 -3.28
CA PRO A 8 0.51 1.29 -4.20
C PRO A 8 1.14 -0.01 -3.70
N VAL A 9 0.36 -1.10 -3.71
CA VAL A 9 0.83 -2.45 -3.40
C VAL A 9 0.43 -3.43 -4.49
N GLN A 10 1.29 -4.41 -4.75
CA GLN A 10 1.02 -5.47 -5.72
C GLN A 10 0.25 -6.62 -5.06
N THR A 11 -0.91 -6.96 -5.61
CA THR A 11 -1.73 -8.11 -5.23
C THR A 11 -1.88 -9.07 -6.41
N PRO A 12 -2.34 -10.32 -6.19
CA PRO A 12 -2.60 -11.25 -7.29
C PRO A 12 -3.62 -10.73 -8.32
N GLU A 13 -4.51 -9.83 -7.91
CA GLU A 13 -5.56 -9.23 -8.73
C GLU A 13 -5.10 -7.95 -9.44
N GLY A 14 -3.91 -7.44 -9.13
CA GLY A 14 -3.34 -6.22 -9.71
C GLY A 14 -2.84 -5.21 -8.68
N THR A 15 -2.66 -3.97 -9.09
CA THR A 15 -2.22 -2.89 -8.19
C THR A 15 -3.39 -2.36 -7.36
N ALA A 16 -3.22 -2.30 -6.05
CA ALA A 16 -4.20 -1.73 -5.12
C ALA A 16 -3.57 -0.58 -4.31
N MET A 17 -4.38 0.40 -3.91
CA MET A 17 -3.94 1.47 -3.02
C MET A 17 -4.30 1.12 -1.57
N LYS A 18 -3.31 1.05 -0.68
CA LYS A 18 -3.51 0.78 0.75
C LYS A 18 -3.08 1.95 1.62
N ARG A 19 -3.81 2.24 2.69
CA ARG A 19 -3.53 3.30 3.65
C ARG A 19 -2.62 2.78 4.74
N VAL A 20 -1.38 3.26 4.78
CA VAL A 20 -0.40 2.90 5.82
C VAL A 20 -0.94 3.15 7.23
N CYS A 21 -1.62 4.29 7.41
CA CYS A 21 -2.10 4.74 8.71
C CYS A 21 -3.34 3.98 9.25
N VAL A 22 -4.00 3.15 8.43
CA VAL A 22 -5.20 2.39 8.83
C VAL A 22 -5.07 0.89 8.54
N ASP A 23 -4.55 0.54 7.37
CA ASP A 23 -4.44 -0.83 6.89
C ASP A 23 -3.17 -1.53 7.39
N GLY A 24 -2.32 -0.80 8.12
CA GLY A 24 -1.15 -1.32 8.83
C GLY A 24 0.14 -0.61 8.40
N PRO A 25 1.06 -0.31 9.33
CA PRO A 25 2.33 0.33 8.98
C PRO A 25 3.33 -0.63 8.34
N VAL A 26 3.00 -1.92 8.24
CA VAL A 26 3.90 -2.99 7.77
C VAL A 26 3.26 -3.73 6.62
N PHE A 27 3.95 -3.73 5.48
CA PHE A 27 3.61 -4.49 4.28
C PHE A 27 4.80 -5.37 3.89
N PRO A 28 4.58 -6.52 3.20
CA PRO A 28 5.68 -7.26 2.61
C PRO A 28 6.46 -6.35 1.66
N ALA A 29 7.76 -6.17 1.90
CA ALA A 29 8.56 -5.20 1.14
C ALA A 29 8.55 -5.47 -0.38
N ALA A 30 8.47 -6.74 -0.78
CA ALA A 30 8.37 -7.15 -2.18
C ALA A 30 7.08 -6.70 -2.90
N GLN A 31 6.07 -6.28 -2.16
CA GLN A 31 4.79 -5.84 -2.71
C GLN A 31 4.67 -4.31 -2.79
N VAL A 32 5.62 -3.55 -2.23
CA VAL A 32 5.58 -2.09 -2.20
C VAL A 32 6.50 -1.52 -3.29
N PHE A 33 5.98 -0.60 -4.10
CA PHE A 33 6.77 0.10 -5.11
C PHE A 33 7.46 1.34 -4.51
N PHE A 34 8.77 1.44 -4.69
CA PHE A 34 9.60 2.58 -4.27
C PHE A 34 10.39 3.09 -5.49
N GLU A 35 9.72 3.76 -6.43
CA GLU A 35 10.38 4.57 -7.46
C GLU A 35 10.32 6.06 -7.09
#